data_AF-A0A9D2Q2K0-F1
#
_entry.id   AF-A0A9D2Q2K0-F1
#
_cell.length_a   1.000
_cell.length_b   1.000
_cell.length_c   1.000
_cell.angle_alpha   90.00
_cell.angle_beta   90.00
_cell.angle_gamma   90.00
#
_symmetry.space_group_name_H-M   'P 1'
#
loop_
_entity.id
_entity.type
_entity.pdbx_description
1 polymer ?
#
loop_
_entity_poly.entity_id
_entity_poly.type
_entity_poly.pdbx_seq_one_letter_code
_entity_poly.pdbx_strand_id
1 'polypeptide(L)'
;QLLLVVLLVVVLAPLQAVGLELALRGVVLQAVGTWLRSPVLPVLTGTAVMLVGRELTPAVVLPALALGLCAGVLAWKSGGLELPIALAAMATVGAHLVAALGAGTGAGAGAGALGAAVAAPGTSAAALAAPAAAAPEAALAGGIGAAIALLLVTAALSLWIGRRAGVRLLEPVTRPAGEDVPAHVHV
;
A
#
# COMPACT_ATOMS: atom_id res chain seq x y z
N GLN A 1 22.88 6.77 -17.99
CA GLN A 1 22.09 7.53 -16.99
C GLN A 1 20.69 6.96 -16.79
N LEU A 2 19.87 6.79 -17.85
CA LEU A 2 18.51 6.23 -17.72
C LEU A 2 18.46 4.79 -17.19
N LEU A 3 19.36 3.91 -17.65
CA LEU A 3 19.46 2.52 -17.14
C LEU A 3 19.72 2.45 -15.63
N LEU A 4 20.56 3.35 -15.10
CA LEU A 4 20.84 3.43 -13.67
C LEU A 4 19.61 3.88 -12.88
N VAL A 5 18.87 4.87 -13.39
CA VAL A 5 17.62 5.33 -12.76
C VAL A 5 16.57 4.24 -12.74
N VAL A 6 16.40 3.51 -13.84
CA VAL A 6 15.47 2.37 -13.91
C VAL A 6 15.86 1.28 -12.91
N LEU A 7 17.14 0.91 -12.87
CA LEU A 7 17.65 -0.08 -11.92
C LEU A 7 17.40 0.37 -10.47
N LEU A 8 17.69 1.63 -10.15
CA LEU A 8 17.43 2.19 -8.82
C LEU A 8 15.95 2.14 -8.47
N VAL A 9 15.04 2.51 -9.37
CA VAL A 9 13.59 2.46 -9.09
C VAL A 9 13.12 1.03 -8.89
N VAL A 10 13.55 0.08 -9.73
CA VAL A 10 13.14 -1.33 -9.63
C VAL A 10 13.64 -1.99 -8.33
N VAL A 11 14.79 -1.56 -7.79
CA VAL A 11 15.34 -2.12 -6.55
C VAL A 11 14.86 -1.37 -5.31
N LEU A 12 14.89 -0.04 -5.34
CA LEU A 12 14.55 0.79 -4.19
C LEU A 12 13.05 0.82 -3.90
N ALA A 13 12.18 0.74 -4.91
CA ALA A 13 10.74 0.75 -4.67
C ALA A 13 10.27 -0.48 -3.87
N PRO A 14 10.64 -1.73 -4.23
CA PRO A 14 10.35 -2.89 -3.39
C PRO A 14 11.00 -2.79 -2.00
N LEU A 15 12.25 -2.33 -1.92
CA LEU A 15 12.95 -2.19 -0.63
C LEU A 15 12.24 -1.18 0.29
N GLN A 16 11.79 -0.05 -0.26
CA GLN A 16 10.98 0.94 0.45
C GLN A 16 9.66 0.33 0.92
N ALA A 17 8.94 -0.39 0.04
CA ALA A 17 7.70 -1.06 0.41
C ALA A 17 7.90 -2.04 1.56
N VAL A 18 8.94 -2.88 1.49
CA VAL A 18 9.31 -3.81 2.57
C VAL A 18 9.58 -3.05 3.87
N GLY A 19 10.40 -2.01 3.84
CA GLY A 19 10.74 -1.23 5.04
C GLY A 19 9.53 -0.56 5.68
N LEU A 20 8.65 0.06 4.89
CA LEU A 20 7.44 0.71 5.39
C LEU A 20 6.44 -0.30 5.95
N GLU A 21 6.23 -1.43 5.28
CA GLU A 21 5.31 -2.45 5.75
C GLU A 21 5.83 -3.17 7.00
N LEU A 22 7.15 -3.38 7.13
CA LEU A 22 7.75 -3.89 8.36
C LEU A 22 7.52 -2.92 9.53
N ALA A 23 7.73 -1.61 9.34
CA ALA A 23 7.50 -0.62 10.38
C ALA A 23 6.02 -0.53 10.76
N LEU A 24 5.12 -0.45 9.78
CA LEU A 24 3.70 -0.20 10.03
C LEU A 24 2.96 -1.46 10.48
N ARG A 25 3.19 -2.61 9.84
CA ARG A 25 2.42 -3.85 10.07
C ARG A 25 3.18 -4.82 10.96
N GLY A 26 4.51 -4.87 10.84
CA GLY A 26 5.37 -5.69 11.70
C GLY A 26 5.56 -5.10 13.09
N VAL A 27 5.64 -3.77 13.21
CA VAL A 27 5.86 -3.11 14.52
C VAL A 27 4.59 -2.42 15.02
N VAL A 28 4.08 -1.39 14.35
CA VAL A 28 2.97 -0.56 14.88
C VAL A 28 1.69 -1.38 15.08
N LEU A 29 1.24 -2.10 14.05
CA LEU A 29 0.02 -2.91 14.12
C LEU A 29 0.13 -4.00 15.19
N GLN A 30 1.28 -4.68 15.31
CA GLN A 30 1.51 -5.70 16.33
C GLN A 30 1.56 -5.09 17.74
N ALA A 31 2.34 -4.03 17.94
CA ALA A 31 2.51 -3.37 19.23
C ALA A 31 1.18 -2.86 19.81
N VAL A 32 0.24 -2.43 18.95
CA VAL A 32 -1.10 -2.02 19.36
C VAL A 32 -2.04 -3.23 19.46
N GLY A 33 -1.92 -4.19 18.54
CA GLY A 33 -2.75 -5.40 18.47
C GLY A 33 -2.57 -6.34 19.65
N THR A 34 -1.39 -6.37 20.30
CA THR A 34 -1.16 -7.23 21.48
C THR A 34 -2.04 -6.87 22.67
N TRP A 35 -2.55 -5.64 22.74
CA TRP A 35 -3.38 -5.15 23.85
C TRP A 35 -4.88 -5.18 23.56
N LEU A 36 -5.28 -5.47 22.31
CA LEU A 36 -6.63 -5.27 21.83
C LEU A 36 -7.18 -6.54 21.17
N ARG A 37 -8.44 -6.87 21.44
CA ARG A 37 -9.11 -8.03 20.83
C ARG A 37 -9.59 -7.77 19.40
N SER A 38 -9.77 -6.50 19.03
CA SER A 38 -10.29 -6.10 17.72
C SER A 38 -9.16 -5.62 16.81
N PRO A 39 -9.14 -6.02 15.52
CA PRO A 39 -8.13 -5.58 14.56
C PRO A 39 -8.34 -4.14 14.08
N VAL A 40 -9.51 -3.55 14.34
CA VAL A 40 -9.89 -2.23 13.81
C VAL A 40 -8.95 -1.14 14.31
N LEU A 41 -8.76 -1.04 15.62
CA LEU A 41 -7.92 0.00 16.22
C LEU A 41 -6.45 -0.11 15.77
N PRO A 42 -5.78 -1.29 15.80
CA PRO A 42 -4.44 -1.45 15.25
C PRO A 42 -4.30 -1.02 13.78
N VAL A 43 -5.27 -1.38 12.93
CA VAL A 43 -5.28 -0.98 11.51
C VAL A 43 -5.42 0.53 11.35
N LEU A 44 -6.31 1.15 12.12
CA LEU A 44 -6.49 2.61 12.11
C LEU A 44 -5.23 3.32 12.61
N THR A 45 -4.58 2.83 13.66
CA THR A 45 -3.33 3.43 14.17
C THR A 45 -2.21 3.34 13.13
N GLY A 46 -1.99 2.17 12.52
CA GLY A 46 -1.00 2.02 11.45
C GLY A 46 -1.30 2.95 10.25
N THR A 47 -2.57 3.08 9.89
CA THR A 47 -3.02 4.00 8.83
C THR A 47 -2.75 5.46 9.20
N ALA A 48 -3.04 5.87 10.44
CA ALA A 48 -2.78 7.22 10.92
C ALA A 48 -1.28 7.55 10.90
N VAL A 49 -0.43 6.62 11.36
CA VAL A 49 1.03 6.77 11.30
C VAL A 49 1.51 6.90 9.86
N MET A 50 0.92 6.17 8.91
CA MET A 50 1.28 6.28 7.49
C MET A 50 0.99 7.64 6.87
N LEU A 51 0.07 8.43 7.45
CA LEU A 51 -0.20 9.79 6.99
C LEU A 51 0.80 10.82 7.52
N VAL A 52 1.63 10.47 8.51
CA VAL A 52 2.60 11.40 9.08
C VAL A 52 3.64 11.78 8.03
N GLY A 53 3.85 13.09 7.87
CA GLY A 53 4.78 13.63 6.88
C GLY A 53 4.31 13.51 5.42
N ARG A 54 3.02 13.22 5.19
CA ARG A 54 2.41 13.24 3.85
C ARG A 54 1.84 14.62 3.51
N GLU A 55 1.79 14.90 2.21
CA GLU A 55 1.13 16.08 1.67
C GLU A 55 -0.37 15.99 1.93
N LEU A 56 -0.95 17.01 2.57
CA LEU A 56 -2.32 16.96 3.08
C LEU A 56 -3.38 17.34 2.04
N THR A 57 -3.05 17.22 0.75
CA THR A 57 -4.02 17.43 -0.32
C THR A 57 -4.94 16.20 -0.46
N PRO A 58 -6.24 16.37 -0.79
CA PRO A 58 -7.15 15.24 -0.95
C PRO A 58 -6.67 14.21 -1.99
N ALA A 59 -6.00 14.67 -3.05
CA ALA A 59 -5.42 13.83 -4.09
C ALA A 59 -4.40 12.80 -3.55
N VAL A 60 -3.65 13.17 -2.50
CA VAL A 60 -2.62 12.31 -1.89
C VAL A 60 -3.19 11.54 -0.69
N VAL A 61 -3.98 12.22 0.16
CA VAL A 61 -4.50 11.64 1.40
C VAL A 61 -5.49 10.51 1.14
N LEU A 62 -6.39 10.64 0.15
CA LEU A 62 -7.38 9.60 -0.15
C LEU A 62 -6.75 8.26 -0.56
N PRO A 63 -5.86 8.20 -1.57
CA PRO A 63 -5.19 6.95 -1.91
C PRO A 63 -4.23 6.47 -0.80
N ALA A 64 -3.61 7.37 -0.03
CA ALA A 64 -2.76 6.97 1.11
C ALA A 64 -3.55 6.30 2.24
N LEU A 65 -4.73 6.86 2.57
CA LEU A 65 -5.68 6.27 3.51
C LEU A 65 -6.16 4.91 3.03
N ALA A 66 -6.59 4.82 1.76
CA ALA A 66 -7.04 3.57 1.17
C ALA A 66 -5.93 2.51 1.23
N LEU A 67 -4.70 2.86 0.85
CA LEU A 67 -3.55 1.96 0.93
C LEU A 67 -3.30 1.51 2.37
N GLY A 68 -3.35 2.45 3.34
CA GLY A 68 -3.14 2.19 4.75
C GLY A 68 -4.09 1.13 5.30
N LEU A 69 -5.39 1.36 5.09
CA LEU A 69 -6.47 0.47 5.48
C LEU A 69 -6.36 -0.88 4.76
N CYS A 70 -6.15 -0.85 3.44
CA CYS A 70 -6.07 -2.05 2.61
C CYS A 70 -4.92 -2.97 3.06
N ALA A 71 -3.71 -2.43 3.20
CA ALA A 71 -2.56 -3.18 3.67
C ALA A 71 -2.75 -3.67 5.11
N GLY A 72 -3.37 -2.88 6.00
CA GLY A 72 -3.71 -3.34 7.36
C GLY A 72 -4.70 -4.50 7.36
N VAL A 73 -5.76 -4.43 6.54
CA VAL A 73 -6.74 -5.51 6.37
C VAL A 73 -6.08 -6.76 5.79
N LEU A 74 -5.24 -6.64 4.76
CA LEU A 74 -4.54 -7.78 4.17
C LEU A 74 -3.57 -8.43 5.15
N ALA A 75 -2.84 -7.63 5.94
CA ALA A 75 -1.95 -8.15 6.99
C ALA A 75 -2.73 -8.96 8.03
N TRP A 76 -3.85 -8.41 8.51
CA TRP A 76 -4.72 -9.09 9.47
C TRP A 76 -5.38 -10.35 8.87
N LYS A 77 -5.90 -10.26 7.65
CA LYS A 77 -6.61 -11.33 6.95
C LYS A 77 -5.71 -12.52 6.65
N SER A 78 -4.49 -12.27 6.19
CA SER A 78 -3.54 -13.30 5.77
C SER A 78 -2.61 -13.77 6.89
N GLY A 79 -2.47 -12.99 7.96
CA GLY A 79 -1.50 -13.25 9.03
C GLY A 79 -0.05 -12.97 8.64
N GLY A 80 0.21 -12.41 7.46
CA GLY A 80 1.56 -12.18 6.92
C GLY A 80 1.74 -10.80 6.29
N LEU A 81 3.01 -10.45 6.01
CA LEU A 81 3.39 -9.18 5.39
C LEU A 81 3.49 -9.23 3.86
N GLU A 82 3.47 -10.42 3.27
CA GLU A 82 3.65 -10.62 1.83
C GLU A 82 2.64 -9.84 0.99
N LEU A 83 1.36 -9.90 1.34
CA LEU A 83 0.29 -9.21 0.61
C LEU A 83 0.35 -7.68 0.75
N PRO A 84 0.52 -7.11 1.97
CA PRO A 84 0.78 -5.68 2.13
C PRO A 84 1.98 -5.18 1.31
N ILE A 85 3.10 -5.90 1.36
CA ILE A 85 4.33 -5.55 0.62
C ILE A 85 4.07 -5.58 -0.88
N ALA A 86 3.45 -6.64 -1.38
CA ALA A 86 3.10 -6.78 -2.79
C ALA A 86 2.16 -5.64 -3.25
N LEU A 87 1.15 -5.30 -2.45
CA LEU A 87 0.21 -4.23 -2.77
C LEU A 87 0.93 -2.87 -2.87
N ALA A 88 1.77 -2.53 -1.88
CA ALA A 88 2.51 -1.27 -1.86
C ALA A 88 3.55 -1.19 -2.99
N ALA A 89 4.26 -2.28 -3.26
CA ALA A 89 5.23 -2.35 -4.36
C ALA A 89 4.54 -2.20 -5.72
N MET A 90 3.42 -2.90 -5.94
CA MET A 90 2.63 -2.80 -7.18
C MET A 90 2.03 -1.42 -7.38
N ALA A 91 1.54 -0.77 -6.31
CA ALA A 91 1.05 0.60 -6.38
C ALA A 91 2.17 1.58 -6.77
N THR A 92 3.38 1.38 -6.24
CA THR A 92 4.56 2.19 -6.57
C THR A 92 4.99 2.02 -8.02
N VAL A 93 5.16 0.78 -8.47
CA VAL A 93 5.53 0.46 -9.85
C VAL A 93 4.47 0.98 -10.82
N GLY A 94 3.19 0.73 -10.54
CA GLY A 94 2.07 1.19 -11.37
C GLY A 94 2.02 2.71 -11.48
N ALA A 95 2.18 3.43 -10.37
CA ALA A 95 2.24 4.89 -10.37
C ALA A 95 3.37 5.42 -11.25
N HIS A 96 4.59 4.87 -11.11
CA HIS A 96 5.73 5.32 -11.90
C HIS A 96 5.59 4.99 -13.39
N LEU A 97 5.06 3.82 -13.75
CA LEU A 97 4.84 3.45 -15.15
C LEU A 97 3.80 4.35 -15.81
N VAL A 98 2.66 4.59 -15.16
CA VAL A 98 1.61 5.47 -15.70
C VAL A 98 2.10 6.92 -15.76
N ALA A 99 2.83 7.40 -14.76
CA ALA A 99 3.42 8.74 -14.78
C ALA A 99 4.42 8.92 -15.93
N ALA A 100 5.25 7.90 -16.20
CA ALA A 100 6.22 7.94 -17.29
C ALA A 100 5.54 7.91 -18.67
N LEU A 101 4.56 7.03 -18.87
CA LEU A 101 3.83 6.90 -20.15
C LEU A 101 2.88 8.06 -20.42
N GLY A 102 2.30 8.63 -19.35
CA GLY A 102 1.32 9.72 -19.39
C GLY A 102 1.93 11.10 -19.14
N ALA A 103 3.23 11.29 -19.31
CA ALA A 103 3.89 12.57 -19.05
C ALA A 103 3.21 13.72 -19.81
N GLY A 104 2.86 14.80 -19.11
CA GLY A 104 2.15 15.95 -19.67
C GLY A 104 0.64 15.75 -19.88
N THR A 105 0.08 14.60 -19.52
CA THR A 105 -1.37 14.31 -19.60
C THR A 105 -2.03 14.30 -18.23
N GLY A 106 -3.36 14.38 -18.18
CA GLY A 106 -4.13 14.22 -16.95
C GLY A 106 -3.93 12.86 -16.27
N ALA A 107 -3.70 11.78 -17.04
CA ALA A 107 -3.39 10.46 -16.49
C ALA A 107 -2.04 10.46 -15.74
N GLY A 108 -1.03 11.17 -16.26
CA GLY A 108 0.25 11.36 -15.58
C GLY A 108 0.12 12.17 -14.30
N ALA A 109 -0.70 13.23 -14.30
CA ALA A 109 -1.03 14.00 -13.09
C ALA A 109 -1.73 13.14 -12.03
N GLY A 110 -2.69 12.32 -12.45
CA GLY A 110 -3.37 11.36 -11.57
C GLY A 110 -2.43 10.31 -10.97
N ALA A 111 -1.53 9.75 -11.77
CA ALA A 111 -0.52 8.81 -11.30
C ALA A 111 0.50 9.45 -10.34
N GLY A 112 0.81 10.73 -10.52
CA GLY A 112 1.63 11.50 -9.57
C GLY A 112 1.01 11.58 -8.18
N ALA A 113 -0.33 11.69 -8.08
CA ALA A 113 -1.03 11.68 -6.80
C ALA A 113 -0.89 10.33 -6.07
N LEU A 114 -1.01 9.21 -6.80
CA LEU A 114 -0.73 7.88 -6.26
C LEU A 114 0.75 7.73 -5.87
N GLY A 115 1.66 8.22 -6.71
CA GLY A 115 3.11 8.24 -6.44
C GLY A 115 3.45 8.96 -5.14
N ALA A 116 2.84 10.11 -4.88
CA ALA A 116 2.97 10.82 -3.61
C ALA A 116 2.36 10.07 -2.42
N ALA A 117 1.30 9.30 -2.64
CA ALA A 117 0.62 8.50 -1.62
C ALA A 117 1.35 7.21 -1.23
N VAL A 118 2.26 6.71 -2.07
CA VAL A 118 3.12 5.54 -1.78
C VAL A 118 4.55 5.93 -1.39
N ALA A 119 4.92 7.20 -1.60
CA ALA A 119 6.24 7.72 -1.28
C ALA A 119 6.58 7.60 0.21
N ALA A 120 7.87 7.55 0.53
CA ALA A 120 8.33 7.56 1.91
C ALA A 120 7.78 8.78 2.69
N PRO A 121 7.56 8.64 4.02
CA PRO A 121 7.19 9.77 4.86
C PRO A 121 8.14 10.95 4.67
N GLY A 122 7.60 12.15 4.54
CA GLY A 122 8.36 13.38 4.33
C GLY A 122 8.77 13.66 2.88
N THR A 123 8.61 12.72 1.94
CA THR A 123 9.01 12.91 0.53
C THR A 123 7.84 13.09 -0.43
N SER A 124 6.59 13.03 0.06
CA SER A 124 5.39 13.08 -0.78
C SER A 124 5.22 14.40 -1.54
N ALA A 125 5.64 15.52 -0.97
CA ALA A 125 5.57 16.83 -1.63
C ALA A 125 6.50 16.88 -2.86
N ALA A 126 7.70 16.30 -2.75
CA ALA A 126 8.61 16.14 -3.87
C ALA A 126 8.08 15.16 -4.92
N ALA A 127 7.42 14.09 -4.49
CA ALA A 127 6.81 13.11 -5.39
C ALA A 127 5.57 13.64 -6.13
N LEU A 128 4.86 14.61 -5.56
CA LEU A 128 3.73 15.29 -6.21
C LEU A 128 4.17 16.31 -7.27
N ALA A 129 5.45 16.69 -7.31
CA ALA A 129 5.93 17.86 -8.03
C ALA A 129 5.91 17.74 -9.57
N ALA A 130 5.68 18.90 -10.20
CA ALA A 130 5.58 19.29 -11.62
C ALA A 130 4.28 18.99 -12.40
N PRO A 131 3.81 17.75 -12.64
CA PRO A 131 2.60 17.51 -13.44
C PRO A 131 1.28 17.66 -12.66
N ALA A 132 1.25 17.24 -11.39
CA ALA A 132 0.01 17.19 -10.59
C ALA A 132 -0.40 18.58 -10.06
N ALA A 133 0.58 19.44 -9.74
CA ALA A 133 0.33 20.83 -9.36
C ALA A 133 -0.26 21.67 -10.53
N ALA A 134 0.05 21.29 -11.77
CA ALA A 134 -0.47 21.96 -12.97
C ALA A 134 -1.89 21.50 -13.35
N ALA A 135 -2.37 20.37 -12.81
CA ALA A 135 -3.67 19.79 -13.12
C ALA A 135 -4.33 19.18 -11.86
N PRO A 136 -4.76 20.03 -10.89
CA PRO A 136 -5.25 19.58 -9.58
C PRO A 136 -6.49 18.68 -9.67
N GLU A 137 -7.40 18.95 -10.62
CA GLU A 137 -8.59 18.13 -10.86
C GLU A 137 -8.23 16.72 -11.35
N ALA A 138 -7.24 16.62 -12.25
CA ALA A 138 -6.77 15.33 -12.76
C ALA A 138 -6.01 14.55 -11.67
N ALA A 139 -5.24 15.24 -10.83
CA ALA A 139 -4.59 14.66 -9.67
C ALA A 139 -5.60 14.10 -8.67
N LEU A 140 -6.66 14.86 -8.37
CA LEU A 140 -7.73 14.42 -7.47
C LEU A 140 -8.49 13.21 -8.05
N ALA A 141 -8.89 13.27 -9.32
CA ALA A 141 -9.56 12.17 -10.00
C ALA A 141 -8.69 10.89 -10.00
N GLY A 142 -7.39 11.03 -10.27
CA GLY A 142 -6.44 9.93 -10.20
C GLY A 142 -6.28 9.36 -8.79
N GLY A 143 -6.20 10.21 -7.77
CA GLY A 143 -6.14 9.79 -6.37
C GLY A 143 -7.39 9.02 -5.94
N ILE A 144 -8.59 9.50 -6.32
CA ILE A 144 -9.85 8.79 -6.07
C ILE A 144 -9.88 7.46 -6.82
N GLY A 145 -9.51 7.44 -8.10
CA GLY A 145 -9.46 6.22 -8.90
C GLY A 145 -8.52 5.18 -8.32
N ALA A 146 -7.34 5.60 -7.85
CA ALA A 146 -6.38 4.72 -7.19
C ALA A 146 -6.92 4.18 -5.85
N ALA A 147 -7.58 5.02 -5.04
CA ALA A 147 -8.22 4.58 -3.80
C ALA A 147 -9.27 3.49 -4.06
N ILE A 148 -10.12 3.68 -5.08
CA ILE A 148 -11.12 2.69 -5.50
C ILE A 148 -10.45 1.39 -5.95
N ALA A 149 -9.40 1.49 -6.79
CA ALA A 149 -8.67 0.32 -7.27
C ALA A 149 -8.06 -0.50 -6.12
N LEU A 150 -7.46 0.17 -5.13
CA LEU A 150 -6.90 -0.48 -3.94
C LEU A 150 -7.97 -1.22 -3.13
N LEU A 151 -9.13 -0.60 -2.93
CA LEU A 151 -10.26 -1.21 -2.23
C LEU A 151 -10.79 -2.44 -2.98
N LEU A 152 -10.94 -2.35 -4.30
CA LEU A 152 -11.43 -3.46 -5.13
C LEU A 152 -10.45 -4.64 -5.14
N VAL A 153 -9.15 -4.38 -5.33
CA VAL A 153 -8.11 -5.41 -5.28
C VAL A 153 -8.08 -6.07 -3.91
N THR A 154 -8.17 -5.29 -2.83
CA THR A 154 -8.17 -5.82 -1.46
C THR A 154 -9.40 -6.66 -1.17
N ALA A 155 -10.58 -6.23 -1.63
CA ALA A 155 -11.80 -7.02 -1.52
C ALA A 155 -11.68 -8.35 -2.28
N ALA A 156 -11.17 -8.32 -3.53
CA ALA A 156 -10.96 -9.51 -4.34
C ALA A 156 -9.97 -10.49 -3.69
N LEU A 157 -8.84 -9.99 -3.19
CA LEU A 157 -7.85 -10.79 -2.46
C LEU A 157 -8.43 -11.37 -1.18
N SER A 158 -9.16 -10.57 -0.39
CA SER A 158 -9.79 -11.04 0.86
C SER A 158 -10.82 -12.14 0.62
N LEU A 159 -11.61 -12.02 -0.46
CA LEU A 159 -12.55 -13.05 -0.90
C LEU A 159 -11.82 -14.31 -1.39
N TRP A 160 -10.74 -14.14 -2.16
CA TRP A 160 -9.94 -15.25 -2.66
C TRP A 160 -9.26 -16.04 -1.54
N ILE A 161 -8.67 -15.35 -0.55
CA ILE A 161 -8.10 -15.95 0.67
C ILE A 161 -9.19 -16.68 1.43
N GLY A 162 -10.35 -16.05 1.65
CA GLY A 162 -11.48 -16.68 2.35
C GLY A 162 -11.93 -17.98 1.68
N ARG A 163 -12.05 -17.97 0.34
CA ARG A 163 -12.40 -19.18 -0.43
C ARG A 163 -11.34 -20.27 -0.37
N ARG A 164 -10.04 -19.91 -0.36
CA ARG A 164 -8.95 -20.90 -0.29
C ARG A 164 -8.74 -21.49 1.11
N ALA A 165 -8.90 -20.68 2.14
CA ALA A 165 -8.67 -21.08 3.53
C ALA A 165 -9.95 -21.56 4.24
N GLY A 166 -11.12 -21.50 3.60
CA GLY A 166 -12.39 -21.92 4.18
C GLY A 166 -12.91 -21.00 5.30
N VAL A 167 -12.45 -19.75 5.34
CA VAL A 167 -12.81 -18.76 6.38
C VAL A 167 -13.74 -17.67 5.84
N ARG A 168 -14.56 -17.07 6.70
CA ARG A 168 -15.49 -15.99 6.32
C ARG A 168 -14.74 -14.71 5.96
N LEU A 169 -15.40 -13.75 5.31
CA LEU A 169 -14.75 -12.48 4.90
C LEU A 169 -14.13 -11.71 6.08
N LEU A 170 -14.84 -11.64 7.21
CA LEU A 170 -14.40 -10.96 8.44
C LEU A 170 -13.72 -11.90 9.44
N GLU A 171 -13.14 -12.98 8.94
CA GLU A 171 -12.38 -13.95 9.72
C GLU A 171 -10.95 -14.03 9.19
N PRO A 172 -9.94 -13.86 10.06
CA PRO A 172 -8.54 -13.97 9.66
C PRO A 172 -8.15 -15.44 9.51
N VAL A 173 -7.17 -15.70 8.65
CA VAL A 173 -6.52 -17.01 8.60
C VAL A 173 -5.65 -17.14 9.85
N THR A 174 -5.93 -18.15 10.67
CA THR A 174 -5.13 -18.47 11.86
C THR A 174 -4.41 -19.79 11.65
N ARG A 175 -3.21 -19.91 12.21
CA ARG A 175 -2.54 -21.20 12.38
C ARG A 175 -2.41 -21.52 13.87
N PRO A 176 -2.68 -22.76 14.30
CA PRO A 176 -2.37 -23.21 15.64
C PRO A 176 -0.86 -23.09 15.90
N ALA A 177 -0.47 -22.64 17.09
CA ALA A 177 0.93 -22.46 17.46
C ALA A 177 1.76 -23.77 17.49
N GLY A 178 1.10 -24.94 17.45
CA GLY A 178 1.73 -26.26 17.42
C GLY A 178 1.68 -26.95 16.06
N GLU A 179 1.24 -26.28 15.00
CA GLU A 179 1.28 -26.82 13.64
C GLU A 179 2.71 -26.67 13.09
N ASP A 180 3.29 -27.77 12.57
CA ASP A 180 4.63 -27.77 12.01
C ASP A 180 4.77 -26.73 10.89
N VAL A 181 5.92 -26.04 10.84
CA VAL A 181 6.22 -25.12 9.74
C VAL A 181 6.12 -25.91 8.43
N PRO A 182 5.33 -25.46 7.44
CA PRO A 182 5.21 -26.16 6.18
C PRO A 182 6.59 -26.39 5.59
N ALA A 183 6.82 -27.61 5.09
CA ALA A 183 8.09 -28.01 4.50
C ALA A 183 8.57 -26.93 3.53
N HIS A 184 9.83 -26.50 3.68
CA HIS A 184 10.43 -25.51 2.81
C HIS A 184 10.24 -25.97 1.37
N VAL A 185 9.63 -25.13 0.53
CA VAL A 185 9.55 -25.43 -0.90
C VAL A 185 10.98 -25.42 -1.41
N HIS A 186 11.53 -26.61 -1.69
CA HIS A 186 12.77 -26.73 -2.44
C HIS A 186 12.48 -26.25 -3.86
N VAL A 187 12.79 -24.98 -4.12
CA VAL A 187 12.80 -24.38 -5.47
C VAL A 187 14.16 -24.66 -6.09
#